data_AF-A0A4U7EYH9-F1
#
_entry.id   AF-A0A4U7EYH9-F1
#
_cell.length_a   1.000
_cell.length_b   1.000
_cell.length_c   1.000
_cell.angle_alpha   90.00
_cell.angle_beta   90.00
_cell.angle_gamma   90.00
#
_symmetry.space_group_name_H-M   'P 1'
#
loop_
_entity.id
_entity.type
_entity.pdbx_description
1 polymer ?
#
loop_
_entity_poly.entity_id
_entity_poly.type
_entity_poly.pdbx_seq_one_letter_code
_entity_poly.pdbx_strand_id
1 'polypeptide(L)'
;MATTSDSSVSFEETDTRDDEMNSTIEQWVDELVAGVDDAQASEEFQEWLDIQSRFHDYSYRNTLLIKRQCPEATRVAGYRTWQE
;
A
#
# COMPACT_ATOMS: atom_id res chain seq x y z
N MET A 1 1.88 13.63 5.87
CA MET A 1 0.72 13.62 4.97
C MET A 1 1.16 14.32 3.69
N ALA A 2 1.51 13.56 2.65
CA ALA A 2 1.85 14.14 1.37
C ALA A 2 0.58 14.79 0.80
N THR A 3 0.62 16.09 0.58
CA THR A 3 -0.43 16.82 -0.11
C THR A 3 -0.20 16.61 -1.60
N THR A 4 -0.85 15.61 -2.20
CA THR A 4 -0.91 15.54 -3.66
C THR A 4 -1.73 16.73 -4.13
N SER A 5 -1.06 17.75 -4.66
CA SER A 5 -1.71 18.83 -5.38
C SER A 5 -2.45 18.20 -6.57
N ASP A 6 -3.78 18.23 -6.53
CA ASP A 6 -4.61 17.84 -7.67
C ASP A 6 -4.42 18.91 -8.76
N SER A 7 -3.40 18.69 -9.60
CA SER A 7 -3.04 19.53 -10.72
C SER A 7 -3.93 19.15 -11.89
N SER A 8 -5.04 19.86 -12.10
CA SER A 8 -5.84 19.71 -13.31
C SER A 8 -5.03 20.14 -14.53
N VAL A 9 -4.77 19.24 -15.47
CA VAL A 9 -4.07 19.54 -16.74
C VAL A 9 -5.10 19.93 -17.82
N SER A 10 -4.80 20.97 -18.60
CA SER A 10 -5.63 21.43 -19.73
C SER A 10 -4.87 21.21 -21.04
N PHE A 11 -5.60 20.80 -22.07
CA PHE A 11 -5.07 20.60 -23.43
C PHE A 11 -5.76 21.60 -24.33
N GLU A 12 -5.07 22.62 -24.83
CA GLU A 12 -5.68 23.73 -25.56
C GLU A 12 -5.54 23.58 -27.09
N GLU A 13 -4.45 22.98 -27.56
CA GLU A 13 -4.09 22.84 -28.98
C GLU A 13 -4.83 21.65 -29.62
N THR A 14 -5.68 21.90 -30.61
CA THR A 14 -6.56 20.84 -31.17
C THR A 14 -5.79 19.83 -32.03
N ASP A 15 -4.76 20.27 -32.76
CA ASP A 15 -3.98 19.41 -33.65
C ASP A 15 -3.09 18.39 -32.89
N THR A 16 -2.78 18.66 -31.62
CA THR A 16 -1.89 17.82 -30.78
C THR A 16 -2.58 17.25 -29.54
N ARG A 17 -3.85 17.59 -29.30
CA ARG A 17 -4.57 17.25 -28.06
C ARG A 17 -4.53 15.75 -27.74
N ASP A 18 -4.70 14.89 -28.74
CA ASP A 18 -4.71 13.43 -28.55
C ASP A 18 -3.33 12.91 -28.11
N ASP A 19 -2.25 13.43 -28.69
CA ASP A 19 -0.88 13.07 -28.31
C ASP A 19 -0.54 13.59 -26.91
N GLU A 20 -0.93 14.83 -26.59
CA GLU A 20 -0.74 15.43 -25.26
C GLU A 20 -1.51 14.66 -24.17
N MET A 21 -2.74 14.25 -24.46
CA MET A 21 -3.56 13.45 -23.55
C MET A 21 -2.91 12.09 -23.27
N ASN A 22 -2.47 11.37 -24.32
CA ASN A 22 -1.81 10.08 -24.15
C ASN A 22 -0.51 10.22 -23.37
N SER A 23 0.34 11.19 -23.70
CA SER A 23 1.60 11.41 -22.99
C SER A 23 1.38 11.76 -21.51
N THR A 24 0.33 12.52 -21.19
CA THR A 24 -0.02 12.85 -19.81
C THR A 24 -0.48 11.62 -19.03
N ILE A 25 -1.29 10.75 -19.67
CA ILE A 25 -1.71 9.48 -19.05
C ILE A 25 -0.50 8.58 -18.80
N GLU A 26 0.40 8.44 -19.79
CA GLU A 26 1.63 7.66 -19.64
C GLU A 26 2.47 8.18 -18.47
N GLN A 27 2.66 9.50 -18.38
CA GLN A 27 3.39 10.11 -17.27
C GLN A 27 2.75 9.82 -15.90
N TRP A 28 1.43 9.91 -15.78
CA TRP A 28 0.74 9.59 -14.53
C TRP A 28 0.83 8.10 -14.17
N VAL A 29 0.78 7.22 -15.17
CA VAL A 29 0.99 5.78 -14.96
C VAL A 29 2.41 5.53 -14.46
N ASP A 30 3.42 6.14 -15.07
CA ASP A 30 4.82 6.00 -14.64
C ASP A 30 5.03 6.52 -13.22
N GLU A 31 4.46 7.68 -12.88
CA GLU A 31 4.52 8.24 -11.52
C GLU A 31 3.83 7.31 -10.50
N LEU A 32 2.68 6.75 -10.85
CA LEU A 32 1.98 5.79 -10.00
C LEU A 32 2.80 4.51 -9.79
N VAL A 33 3.39 3.97 -10.85
CA VAL A 33 4.25 2.77 -10.78
C VAL A 33 5.44 3.03 -9.88
N ALA A 34 6.15 4.15 -10.07
CA ALA A 34 7.27 4.54 -9.23
C ALA A 34 6.86 4.68 -7.75
N GLY A 35 5.72 5.33 -7.48
CA GLY A 35 5.20 5.46 -6.12
C GLY A 35 4.82 4.13 -5.46
N VAL A 36 4.30 3.18 -6.24
CA VAL A 36 3.99 1.82 -5.77
C VAL A 36 5.29 1.04 -5.50
N ASP A 37 6.27 1.12 -6.38
CA ASP A 37 7.56 0.44 -6.24
C ASP A 37 8.31 0.95 -4.99
N ASP A 38 8.32 2.26 -4.77
CA ASP A 38 8.90 2.88 -3.56
C ASP A 38 8.19 2.41 -2.29
N ALA A 39 6.86 2.38 -2.30
CA ALA A 39 6.07 1.88 -1.18
C ALA A 39 6.31 0.38 -0.94
N GLN A 40 6.44 -0.41 -2.00
CA GLN A 40 6.76 -1.83 -1.91
C GLN A 40 8.17 -2.04 -1.34
N ALA A 41 9.15 -1.25 -1.75
CA ALA A 41 10.52 -1.35 -1.25
C ALA A 41 10.68 -0.89 0.21
N SER A 42 9.69 -0.19 0.77
CA SER A 42 9.70 0.25 2.16
C SER A 42 9.77 -0.93 3.14
N GLU A 43 10.79 -0.92 4.01
CA GLU A 43 10.95 -1.91 5.08
C GLU A 43 9.72 -1.97 5.99
N GLU A 44 9.16 -0.82 6.36
CA GLU A 44 7.97 -0.76 7.22
C GLU A 44 6.76 -1.43 6.56
N PHE A 45 6.60 -1.27 5.25
CA PHE A 45 5.52 -1.88 4.49
C PHE A 45 5.74 -3.38 4.31
N GLN A 46 6.97 -3.81 4.04
CA GLN A 46 7.32 -5.24 3.96
C GLN A 46 7.09 -5.96 5.29
N GLU A 47 7.56 -5.38 6.41
CA GLU A 47 7.27 -5.93 7.74
C GLU A 47 5.76 -5.97 8.02
N TRP A 48 5.02 -4.96 7.56
CA TRP A 48 3.57 -4.94 7.72
C TRP A 48 2.89 -6.09 6.94
N LEU A 49 3.30 -6.32 5.69
CA LEU A 49 2.80 -7.41 4.86
C LEU A 49 3.17 -8.79 5.43
N ASP A 50 4.38 -8.95 5.95
CA ASP A 50 4.82 -10.18 6.61
C ASP A 50 3.92 -10.51 7.81
N ILE A 51 3.63 -9.55 8.68
CA ILE A 51 2.70 -9.77 9.80
C ILE A 51 1.29 -10.10 9.32
N GLN A 52 0.78 -9.40 8.29
CA GLN A 52 -0.53 -9.70 7.72
C GLN A 52 -0.62 -11.11 7.15
N SER A 53 0.47 -11.61 6.54
CA SER A 53 0.51 -12.98 6.01
C SER A 53 0.38 -14.05 7.10
N ARG A 54 0.85 -13.77 8.31
CA ARG A 54 0.80 -14.69 9.47
C ARG A 54 -0.59 -14.77 10.10
N PHE A 55 -1.38 -13.71 10.01
CA PHE A 55 -2.65 -13.54 10.73
C PHE A 55 -3.86 -13.31 9.80
N HIS A 56 -4.03 -14.15 8.78
CA HIS A 56 -5.08 -14.02 7.76
C HIS A 56 -6.52 -14.08 8.29
N ASP A 57 -6.75 -14.76 9.42
CA ASP A 57 -8.07 -14.87 10.05
C ASP A 57 -8.40 -13.73 11.03
N TYR A 58 -7.46 -12.82 11.26
CA TYR A 58 -7.61 -11.75 12.24
C TYR A 58 -7.95 -10.43 11.56
N SER A 59 -8.74 -9.60 12.23
CA SER A 59 -8.99 -8.24 11.73
C SER A 59 -7.69 -7.44 11.68
N TYR A 60 -7.58 -6.55 10.70
CA TYR A 60 -6.46 -5.60 10.55
C TYR A 60 -6.04 -4.95 11.89
N ARG A 61 -7.02 -4.50 12.67
CA ARG A 61 -6.80 -3.85 13.97
C ARG A 61 -6.16 -4.79 14.99
N ASN A 62 -6.61 -6.04 15.04
CA ASN A 62 -6.04 -7.03 15.95
C ASN A 62 -4.62 -7.39 15.52
N THR A 63 -4.38 -7.58 14.23
CA THR A 63 -3.05 -7.84 13.67
C THR A 63 -2.05 -6.73 14.01
N LEU A 64 -2.48 -5.46 13.94
CA LEU A 64 -1.66 -4.31 14.35
C LEU A 64 -1.34 -4.31 15.86
N LEU A 65 -2.31 -4.65 16.70
CA LEU A 65 -2.09 -4.76 18.15
C LEU A 65 -1.13 -5.89 18.50
N ILE A 66 -1.26 -7.03 17.82
CA ILE A 66 -0.35 -8.18 17.97
C ILE A 66 1.07 -7.77 17.57
N LYS A 67 1.27 -7.15 16.39
CA LYS A 67 2.59 -6.63 15.96
C LYS A 67 3.24 -5.77 17.04
N ARG A 68 2.48 -4.84 17.63
CA ARG A 68 3.00 -3.92 18.66
C ARG A 68 3.38 -4.61 19.96
N GLN A 69 2.72 -5.70 20.34
CA GLN A 69 2.98 -6.39 21.60
C GLN A 69 4.02 -7.51 21.46
N CYS A 70 3.96 -8.26 20.37
CA CYS A 70 4.84 -9.39 20.09
C CYS A 70 4.99 -9.56 18.57
N PRO A 71 5.98 -8.87 17.95
CA PRO A 71 6.22 -8.95 16.49
C PRO A 71 6.48 -10.37 15.98
N GLU A 72 7.08 -11.21 16.83
CA GLU A 72 7.43 -12.60 16.50
C GLU A 72 6.26 -13.58 16.68
N ALA A 73 5.07 -13.09 17.04
CA ALA A 73 3.90 -13.96 17.22
C ALA A 73 3.48 -14.59 15.88
N THR A 74 3.22 -15.90 15.89
CA THR A 74 2.74 -16.66 14.72
C THR A 74 1.34 -17.24 14.92
N ARG A 75 0.83 -17.22 16.16
CA ARG A 75 -0.51 -17.72 16.51
C ARG A 75 -1.00 -17.06 17.79
N VAL A 76 -2.28 -16.70 17.83
CA VAL A 76 -2.95 -16.21 19.03
C VAL A 76 -4.17 -17.07 19.32
N ALA A 77 -4.15 -17.78 20.44
CA ALA A 77 -5.26 -18.63 20.84
C ALA A 77 -5.60 -18.44 22.32
N GLY A 78 -6.83 -18.80 22.69
CA GLY A 78 -7.25 -18.80 24.09
C GLY A 78 -6.55 -19.91 24.88
N TYR A 79 -6.49 -19.74 26.21
CA TYR A 79 -5.81 -20.69 27.11
C TYR A 79 -6.21 -22.15 26.89
N ARG A 80 -7.51 -22.45 26.74
CA ARG A 80 -8.00 -23.82 26.54
C ARG A 80 -7.49 -24.45 25.24
N THR A 81 -7.42 -23.68 24.16
CA THR A 81 -6.88 -24.13 22.86
C THR A 81 -5.39 -24.49 22.92
N TRP A 82 -4.64 -23.94 23.89
CA TRP A 82 -3.25 -24.31 24.13
C TRP A 82 -3.09 -25.52 25.05
N GLN A 83 -4.14 -25.93 25.75
CA GLN A 83 -4.12 -27.08 26.67
C GLN A 83 -4.51 -28.39 25.97
N GLU A 84 -5.13 -28.30 24.79
CA GLU A 84 -5.47 -29.41 23.89
C GLU A 84 -4.26 -29.80 23.02
#